data_AF-A0A4R3UG74-F1
#
_entry.id   AF-A0A4R3UG74-F1
#
_cell.length_a   1.000
_cell.length_b   1.000
_cell.length_c   1.000
_cell.angle_alpha   90.00
_cell.angle_beta   90.00
_cell.angle_gamma   90.00
#
_symmetry.space_group_name_H-M   'P 1'
#
loop_
_entity.id
_entity.type
_entity.pdbx_description
1 polymer ?
#
loop_
_entity_poly.entity_id
_entity_poly.type
_entity_poly.pdbx_seq_one_letter_code
_entity_poly.pdbx_strand_id
1 'polypeptide(L)'
;MPKTKEPEMSQFERDLLESVGQALRGEGNVTKPKQIEARVAARRGRPVGSTKAAPKVQTAIRFDPDVLAALRATGDGWQTRVNDVMRANLALAGKL
;
A
#
# COMPACT_ATOMS: atom_id res chain seq x y z
N MET A 1 19.09 50.69 -5.09
CA MET A 1 18.55 49.60 -5.93
C MET A 1 17.48 48.85 -5.16
N PRO A 2 16.17 49.08 -5.39
CA PRO A 2 15.16 48.11 -4.98
C PRO A 2 15.16 46.96 -6.00
N LYS A 3 15.27 45.72 -5.51
CA LYS A 3 15.29 44.52 -6.35
C LYS A 3 13.91 44.29 -6.97
N THR A 4 13.90 44.27 -8.30
CA THR A 4 12.84 43.82 -9.20
C THR A 4 12.09 42.59 -8.66
N LYS A 5 10.87 42.80 -8.15
CA LYS A 5 9.89 41.74 -7.83
C LYS A 5 8.64 41.81 -8.74
N GLU A 6 8.72 42.58 -9.82
CA GLU A 6 7.60 42.87 -10.70
C GLU A 6 7.42 41.94 -11.92
N PRO A 7 8.46 41.27 -12.49
CA PRO A 7 8.24 40.42 -13.67
C PRO A 7 7.62 39.06 -13.33
N GLU A 8 8.02 38.45 -12.21
CA GLU A 8 7.55 37.11 -11.80
C GLU A 8 6.09 37.12 -11.34
N MET A 9 5.66 38.14 -10.59
CA MET A 9 4.24 38.33 -10.24
C MET A 9 3.40 38.56 -11.50
N SER A 10 3.90 39.31 -12.48
CA SER A 10 3.19 39.54 -13.74
C SER A 10 3.07 38.28 -14.60
N GLN A 11 4.10 37.43 -14.64
CA GLN A 11 4.04 36.17 -15.35
C GLN A 11 3.06 35.19 -14.67
N PHE A 12 3.13 35.10 -13.33
CA PHE A 12 2.21 34.28 -12.55
C PHE A 12 0.73 34.66 -12.74
N GLU A 13 0.42 35.96 -12.76
CA GLU A 13 -0.94 36.45 -13.03
C GLU A 13 -1.43 36.07 -14.44
N ARG A 14 -0.55 36.13 -15.44
CA ARG A 14 -0.88 35.72 -16.82
C ARG A 14 -1.17 34.22 -16.90
N ASP A 15 -0.31 33.41 -16.31
CA ASP A 15 -0.44 31.95 -16.29
C ASP A 15 -1.72 31.53 -15.54
N LEU A 16 -2.06 32.25 -14.46
CA LEU A 16 -3.29 32.00 -13.68
C LEU A 16 -4.56 32.35 -14.48
N LEU A 17 -4.59 33.52 -15.13
CA LEU A 17 -5.73 33.91 -15.97
C LEU A 17 -5.91 32.97 -17.16
N GLU A 18 -4.81 32.51 -17.75
CA GLU A 18 -4.84 31.51 -18.81
C GLU A 18 -5.41 30.18 -18.33
N SER A 19 -4.95 29.69 -17.17
CA SER A 19 -5.45 28.46 -16.54
C SER A 19 -6.95 28.53 -16.24
N VAL A 20 -7.44 29.66 -15.72
CA VAL A 20 -8.88 29.88 -15.48
C VAL A 20 -9.66 29.91 -16.79
N GLY A 21 -9.13 30.55 -17.83
CA GLY A 21 -9.75 30.55 -19.16
C GLY A 21 -9.84 29.15 -19.77
N GLN A 22 -8.78 28.35 -19.64
CA GLN A 22 -8.76 26.95 -20.08
C GLN A 22 -9.78 26.10 -19.29
N ALA A 23 -9.92 26.34 -17.98
CA ALA A 23 -10.92 25.66 -17.15
C ALA A 23 -12.36 26.01 -17.58
N LEU A 24 -12.65 27.29 -17.85
CA LEU A 24 -13.96 27.75 -18.31
C LEU A 24 -14.32 27.22 -19.71
N ARG A 25 -13.32 27.03 -20.59
CA ARG A 25 -13.50 26.38 -21.90
C ARG A 25 -13.55 24.85 -21.84
N GLY A 26 -13.34 24.25 -20.66
CA GLY A 26 -13.28 22.80 -20.49
C GLY A 26 -12.03 22.15 -21.10
N GLU A 27 -10.99 22.93 -21.38
CA GLU A 27 -9.73 22.55 -22.03
C GLU A 27 -8.63 22.15 -21.03
N GLY A 28 -8.86 22.37 -19.72
CA GLY A 28 -7.94 21.91 -18.68
C GLY A 28 -7.78 20.38 -18.69
N ASN A 29 -6.63 19.89 -18.23
CA ASN A 29 -6.37 18.47 -17.98
C ASN A 29 -7.20 17.95 -16.79
N VAL A 30 -8.52 18.06 -16.88
CA VAL A 30 -9.47 17.43 -15.96
C VAL A 30 -9.48 15.95 -16.35
N THR A 31 -8.98 15.11 -15.44
CA THR A 31 -9.05 13.66 -15.63
C THR A 31 -10.53 13.30 -15.78
N LYS A 32 -10.95 12.93 -16.99
CA LYS A 32 -12.36 12.69 -17.30
C LYS A 32 -12.88 11.60 -16.36
N PRO A 33 -14.12 11.63 -15.87
CA PRO A 33 -14.67 10.58 -15.00
C PRO A 33 -14.45 9.16 -15.55
N LYS A 34 -14.59 8.98 -16.87
CA LYS A 34 -14.29 7.73 -17.58
C LYS A 34 -12.81 7.28 -17.48
N GLN A 35 -11.86 8.22 -17.40
CA GLN A 35 -10.44 7.91 -17.20
C GLN A 35 -10.15 7.53 -15.73
N ILE A 36 -10.90 8.08 -14.77
CA ILE A 36 -10.86 7.65 -13.37
C ILE A 36 -11.42 6.23 -13.26
N GLU A 37 -12.57 5.96 -13.88
CA GLU A 37 -13.19 4.62 -13.94
C GLU A 37 -12.27 3.60 -14.61
N ALA A 38 -11.66 3.93 -15.75
CA ALA A 38 -10.70 3.05 -16.41
C ALA A 38 -9.47 2.78 -15.54
N ARG A 39 -9.00 3.78 -14.78
CA ARG A 39 -7.88 3.63 -13.84
C ARG A 39 -8.25 2.82 -12.60
N VAL A 40 -9.49 2.91 -12.13
CA VAL A 40 -10.04 2.09 -11.03
C VAL A 40 -10.27 0.65 -11.49
N ALA A 41 -10.78 0.44 -12.70
CA ALA A 41 -10.89 -0.89 -13.30
C ALA A 41 -9.50 -1.53 -13.54
N ALA A 42 -8.50 -0.72 -13.89
CA ALA A 42 -7.11 -1.15 -14.05
C ALA A 42 -6.32 -1.20 -12.73
N ARG A 43 -6.91 -0.81 -11.58
CA ARG A 43 -6.25 -0.96 -10.28
C ARG A 43 -6.17 -2.45 -9.95
N ARG A 44 -4.98 -2.97 -10.23
CA ARG A 44 -4.30 -4.17 -9.72
C ARG A 44 -4.38 -4.27 -8.19
N GLY A 45 -5.57 -4.39 -7.63
CA GLY A 45 -5.75 -5.10 -6.36
C GLY A 45 -5.49 -6.58 -6.58
N ARG A 46 -5.26 -7.32 -5.49
CA ARG A 46 -5.24 -8.79 -5.52
C ARG A 46 -6.54 -9.26 -6.19
N PRO A 47 -6.51 -10.19 -7.16
CA PRO A 47 -7.72 -10.66 -7.82
C PRO A 47 -8.78 -11.07 -6.80
N VAL A 48 -10.02 -10.64 -7.04
CA VAL A 48 -11.17 -10.98 -6.20
C VAL A 48 -11.25 -12.51 -6.10
N GLY A 49 -11.16 -13.07 -4.89
CA GLY A 49 -11.08 -14.53 -4.67
C GLY A 49 -9.69 -15.08 -4.33
N SER A 50 -8.66 -14.24 -4.26
CA SER A 50 -7.29 -14.63 -3.83
C SER A 50 -7.11 -14.76 -2.31
N THR A 51 -8.18 -14.55 -1.53
CA THR A 51 -8.19 -14.82 -0.09
C THR A 51 -8.34 -16.33 0.09
N LYS A 52 -7.30 -16.99 0.61
CA LYS A 52 -7.36 -18.42 0.97
C LYS A 52 -8.58 -18.65 1.87
N ALA A 53 -9.29 -19.77 1.68
CA ALA A 53 -10.50 -20.11 2.45
C ALA A 53 -10.26 -20.09 3.98
N ALA A 54 -9.05 -20.39 4.43
CA ALA A 54 -8.60 -20.19 5.80
C ALA A 54 -7.25 -19.44 5.81
N PRO A 55 -7.23 -18.09 5.89
CA PRO A 55 -6.00 -17.33 5.94
C PRO A 55 -5.32 -17.51 7.30
N LYS A 56 -3.98 -17.42 7.31
CA LYS A 56 -3.23 -17.31 8.58
C LYS A 56 -3.63 -15.99 9.25
N VAL A 57 -4.02 -16.05 10.50
CA VAL A 57 -4.31 -14.86 11.31
C VAL A 57 -3.00 -14.31 11.85
N GLN A 58 -2.73 -13.02 11.63
CA GLN A 58 -1.57 -12.36 12.22
C GLN A 58 -1.84 -12.14 13.72
N THR A 59 -1.06 -12.82 14.56
CA THR A 59 -1.14 -12.69 16.02
C THR A 59 0.23 -12.32 16.57
N ALA A 60 0.28 -11.37 17.51
CA ALA A 60 1.50 -11.02 18.22
C ALA A 60 1.73 -12.03 19.37
N ILE A 61 2.77 -12.86 19.26
CA ILE A 61 3.18 -13.84 20.26
C ILE A 61 4.59 -13.47 20.73
N ARG A 62 4.84 -13.56 22.05
CA ARG A 62 6.17 -13.36 22.63
C ARG A 62 6.84 -14.72 22.84
N PHE A 63 8.10 -14.80 22.46
CA PHE A 63 8.98 -15.93 22.73
C PHE A 63 10.12 -15.46 23.62
N ASP A 64 10.66 -16.36 24.42
CA ASP A 64 11.90 -16.12 25.14
C ASP A 64 13.05 -15.87 24.13
N PRO A 65 14.04 -15.04 24.50
CA PRO A 65 15.05 -14.58 23.56
C PRO A 65 15.94 -15.70 23.02
N ASP A 66 16.26 -16.69 23.86
CA ASP A 66 17.03 -17.89 23.51
C ASP A 66 16.25 -18.79 22.53
N VAL A 67 14.96 -19.00 22.78
CA VAL A 67 14.06 -19.75 21.89
C VAL A 67 13.95 -19.06 20.54
N LEU A 68 13.75 -17.74 20.52
CA LEU A 68 13.67 -16.99 19.27
C LEU A 68 14.99 -17.05 18.48
N ALA A 69 16.13 -16.99 19.18
CA ALA A 69 17.45 -17.12 18.56
C ALA A 69 17.63 -18.51 17.94
N ALA A 70 17.30 -19.58 18.67
CA ALA A 70 17.36 -20.96 18.18
C ALA A 70 16.44 -21.17 16.96
N LEU A 71 15.21 -20.62 17.00
CA LEU A 71 14.27 -20.71 15.89
C LEU A 71 14.80 -19.99 14.65
N ARG A 72 15.32 -18.76 14.80
CA ARG A 72 15.91 -18.01 13.68
C ARG A 72 17.16 -18.69 13.12
N ALA A 73 17.96 -19.35 13.96
CA ALA A 73 19.12 -20.11 13.54
C ALA A 73 18.76 -21.29 12.60
N THR A 74 17.51 -21.76 12.60
CA THR A 74 17.04 -22.76 11.62
C THR A 74 16.99 -22.24 10.19
N GLY A 75 17.16 -20.92 9.99
CA GLY A 75 17.18 -20.27 8.68
C GLY A 75 15.80 -19.84 8.18
N ASP A 76 15.70 -19.62 6.87
CA ASP A 76 14.47 -19.15 6.23
C ASP A 76 13.29 -20.11 6.48
N GLY A 77 12.09 -19.54 6.64
CA GLY A 77 10.87 -20.30 6.91
C GLY A 77 10.71 -20.78 8.35
N TRP A 78 11.53 -20.31 9.30
CA TRP A 78 11.42 -20.68 10.73
C TRP A 78 10.00 -20.48 11.30
N GLN A 79 9.27 -19.44 10.88
CA GLN A 79 7.88 -19.21 11.30
C GLN A 79 6.93 -20.30 10.81
N THR A 80 7.13 -20.83 9.60
CA THR A 80 6.34 -21.95 9.07
C THR A 80 6.65 -23.22 9.86
N ARG A 81 7.93 -23.50 10.12
CA ARG A 81 8.34 -24.66 10.95
C ARG A 81 7.72 -24.60 12.34
N VAL A 82 7.72 -23.44 13.00
CA VAL A 82 7.08 -23.26 14.32
C VAL A 82 5.58 -23.56 14.27
N ASN A 83 4.88 -23.06 13.24
CA ASN A 83 3.46 -23.36 13.07
C ASN A 83 3.20 -24.87 12.90
N ASP A 84 4.07 -25.57 12.16
CA ASP A 84 3.91 -27.01 11.91
C ASP A 84 4.17 -27.83 13.18
N VAL A 85 5.19 -27.47 13.97
CA VAL A 85 5.44 -28.06 15.30
C VAL A 85 4.26 -27.83 16.23
N MET A 86 3.69 -26.62 16.27
CA MET A 86 2.51 -26.34 17.09
C MET A 86 1.29 -27.17 16.66
N ARG A 87 1.07 -27.33 15.35
CA ARG A 87 -0.01 -28.18 14.83
C ARG A 87 0.16 -29.64 15.24
N ALA A 88 1.37 -30.19 15.06
CA ALA A 88 1.68 -31.55 15.47
C ALA A 88 1.47 -31.75 16.97
N ASN A 89 1.95 -30.82 17.80
CA ASN A 89 1.78 -30.88 19.25
C ASN A 89 0.31 -30.81 19.68
N LEU A 90 -0.50 -29.95 19.03
CA LEU A 90 -1.93 -29.85 19.34
C LEU A 90 -2.71 -31.10 18.87
N ALA A 91 -2.34 -31.69 17.74
CA ALA A 91 -2.92 -32.96 17.26
C ALA A 91 -2.59 -34.11 18.23
N LEU A 92 -1.34 -34.21 18.70
CA LEU A 92 -0.95 -35.18 19.74
C LEU A 92 -1.71 -34.97 21.05
N ALA A 93 -2.03 -33.72 21.39
CA ALA A 93 -2.85 -33.38 22.55
C ALA A 93 -4.37 -33.59 22.32
N GLY A 94 -4.80 -34.04 21.14
CA GLY A 94 -6.22 -34.21 20.78
C GLY A 94 -7.01 -32.90 20.69
N LYS A 95 -6.32 -31.76 20.56
CA LYS A 95 -6.93 -30.41 20.49
C LYS A 95 -7.13 -29.94 19.04
N LEU A 96 -6.74 -30.76 18.07
CA LEU A 96 -6.74 -30.50 16.63
C LEU A 96 -7.02 -31.79 15.88
#